data_AF-A0A937QSZ6-F1
#
_entry.id   AF-A0A937QSZ6-F1
#
_cell.length_a   1.000
_cell.length_b   1.000
_cell.length_c   1.000
_cell.angle_alpha   90.00
_cell.angle_beta   90.00
_cell.angle_gamma   90.00
#
_symmetry.space_group_name_H-M   'P 1'
#
loop_
_entity.id
_entity.type
_entity.pdbx_description
1 polymer ?
#
loop_
_entity_poly.entity_id
_entity_poly.type
_entity_poly.pdbx_seq_one_letter_code
_entity_poly.pdbx_strand_id
1 'polypeptide(L)'
;MKILMLNYEFPPIGGGAANAHLCLLRQYADNSDLRVDVLTSAPRPGVVIEQFSENITIHKVGIHKKHLHFWRKIEVIEWLVRAKSHYGRLLRENQYDLAHAFFGFPTGWLCYRTANKLPYIISLRGSDVPGEHARLQLEYKILAPVFRGIWRNAAALV
;
A
#
# COMPACT_ATOMS: atom_id res chain seq x y z
N MET A 1 10.46 -16.33 3.29
CA MET A 1 10.24 -14.94 3.76
C MET A 1 8.79 -14.56 3.54
N LYS A 2 8.12 -14.00 4.55
CA LYS A 2 6.74 -13.54 4.47
C LYS A 2 6.66 -12.01 4.43
N ILE A 3 6.10 -11.47 3.35
CA ILE A 3 6.01 -10.02 3.10
C ILE A 3 4.56 -9.55 3.16
N LEU A 4 4.31 -8.44 3.85
CA LEU A 4 3.05 -7.71 3.78
C LEU A 4 3.20 -6.51 2.85
N MET A 5 2.64 -6.57 1.65
CA MET A 5 2.69 -5.47 0.69
C MET A 5 1.45 -4.60 0.79
N LEU A 6 1.59 -3.28 0.69
CA LEU A 6 0.48 -2.34 0.75
C LEU A 6 0.45 -1.49 -0.52
N ASN A 7 -0.67 -1.51 -1.23
CA ASN A 7 -0.87 -0.65 -2.39
C ASN A 7 -2.34 -0.26 -2.47
N TYR A 8 -2.68 0.97 -2.10
CA TYR A 8 -4.07 1.43 -2.13
C TYR A 8 -4.63 1.51 -3.55
N GLU A 9 -3.78 1.62 -4.59
CA GLU A 9 -4.20 1.74 -5.99
C GLU A 9 -4.11 0.44 -6.80
N PHE A 10 -4.00 -0.75 -6.20
CA PHE A 10 -3.89 -1.98 -7.00
C PHE A 10 -5.08 -2.17 -7.97
N PRO A 11 -4.91 -2.87 -9.12
CA PRO A 11 -6.00 -3.06 -10.06
C PRO A 11 -7.26 -3.67 -9.40
N PRO A 12 -8.47 -3.22 -9.80
CA PRO A 12 -8.76 -2.43 -10.99
C PRO A 12 -8.75 -0.90 -10.79
N ILE A 13 -8.34 -0.40 -9.62
CA ILE A 13 -8.52 1.01 -9.25
C ILE A 13 -7.46 1.94 -9.86
N GLY A 14 -6.17 1.62 -9.75
CA GLY A 14 -5.10 2.52 -10.19
C GLY A 14 -4.72 2.39 -11.65
N GLY A 15 -3.62 3.09 -12.00
CA GLY A 15 -3.01 3.10 -13.32
C GLY A 15 -1.59 2.52 -13.33
N GLY A 16 -0.60 3.33 -13.72
CA GLY A 16 0.78 2.87 -13.92
C GLY A 16 1.41 2.19 -12.70
N ALA A 17 1.31 2.79 -11.51
CA ALA A 17 1.84 2.20 -10.28
C ALA A 17 1.10 0.90 -9.86
N ALA A 18 -0.19 0.81 -10.18
CA ALA A 18 -1.00 -0.39 -9.97
C ALA A 18 -0.48 -1.54 -10.84
N ASN A 19 -0.26 -1.27 -12.12
CA ASN A 19 0.27 -2.24 -13.08
C ASN A 19 1.71 -2.65 -12.75
N ALA A 20 2.55 -1.72 -12.30
CA ALA A 20 3.89 -2.04 -11.83
C ALA A 20 3.87 -3.04 -10.67
N HIS A 21 2.96 -2.85 -9.70
CA HIS A 21 2.80 -3.80 -8.60
C HIS A 21 2.28 -5.16 -9.08
N LEU A 22 1.31 -5.17 -10.01
CA LEU A 22 0.80 -6.41 -10.60
C LEU A 22 1.90 -7.20 -11.32
N CYS A 23 2.74 -6.52 -12.11
CA CYS A 23 3.87 -7.17 -12.78
C CYS A 23 4.88 -7.73 -11.76
N LEU A 24 5.13 -7.03 -10.65
CA LEU A 24 5.98 -7.52 -9.58
C LEU A 24 5.41 -8.80 -8.93
N LEU A 25 4.11 -8.81 -8.60
CA LEU A 25 3.46 -10.00 -8.05
C LEU A 25 3.50 -11.18 -9.00
N ARG A 26 3.40 -10.96 -10.32
CA ARG A 26 3.57 -12.04 -11.31
C ARG A 26 4.95 -12.67 -11.25
N GLN A 27 6.01 -11.88 -11.04
CA GLN A 27 7.36 -12.41 -10.87
C GLN A 27 7.53 -13.15 -9.52
N TYR A 28 6.82 -12.72 -8.48
CA TYR A 28 6.87 -13.37 -7.16
C TYR A 28 6.03 -14.66 -7.09
N ALA A 29 5.06 -14.84 -7.99
CA ALA A 29 4.17 -15.99 -7.99
C ALA A 29 4.92 -17.32 -8.15
N ASP A 30 6.02 -17.32 -8.90
CA ASP A 30 6.83 -18.52 -9.17
C ASP A 30 7.96 -18.73 -8.14
N ASN A 31 8.02 -17.89 -7.09
CA ASN A 31 9.03 -17.98 -6.05
C ASN A 31 8.48 -18.63 -4.78
N SER A 32 8.79 -19.92 -4.60
CA SER A 32 8.34 -20.72 -3.44
C SER A 32 8.89 -20.24 -2.09
N ASP A 33 10.01 -19.50 -2.09
CA ASP A 33 10.63 -18.99 -0.86
C ASP A 33 9.92 -17.72 -0.36
N LEU A 34 9.06 -17.11 -1.19
CA LEU A 34 8.27 -15.94 -0.85
C LEU A 34 6.84 -16.33 -0.53
N ARG A 35 6.30 -15.75 0.54
CA ARG A 35 4.85 -15.71 0.81
C ARG A 35 4.43 -14.26 0.92
N VAL A 36 3.42 -13.85 0.18
CA VAL A 36 3.02 -12.44 0.09
C VAL A 36 1.54 -12.28 0.40
N ASP A 37 1.25 -11.40 1.34
CA ASP A 37 -0.10 -10.89 1.55
C ASP A 37 -0.15 -9.43 1.07
N VAL A 38 -1.11 -9.10 0.23
CA VAL A 38 -1.27 -7.75 -0.34
C VAL A 38 -2.50 -7.09 0.24
N LEU A 39 -2.35 -5.93 0.88
CA LEU A 39 -3.46 -5.10 1.34
C LEU A 39 -3.71 -3.96 0.35
N THR A 40 -4.92 -3.94 -0.22
CA THR A 40 -5.33 -2.96 -1.24
C THR A 40 -6.78 -2.49 -1.06
N SER A 41 -7.30 -1.75 -2.03
CA SER A 41 -8.65 -1.23 -2.10
C SER A 41 -9.56 -2.08 -2.99
N ALA A 42 -10.85 -2.12 -2.67
CA ALA A 42 -11.92 -2.50 -3.59
C ALA A 42 -12.88 -1.31 -3.80
N PRO A 43 -13.54 -1.18 -4.97
CA PRO A 43 -14.36 -0.02 -5.28
C PRO A 43 -15.72 0.01 -4.57
N ARG A 44 -16.13 -1.13 -3.98
CA ARG A 44 -17.37 -1.26 -3.19
C ARG A 44 -17.03 -1.66 -1.76
N PRO A 45 -17.82 -1.23 -0.76
CA PRO A 45 -17.64 -1.63 0.65
C PRO A 45 -17.63 -3.15 0.86
N GLY A 46 -16.90 -3.58 1.89
CA GLY A 46 -16.71 -4.99 2.23
C GLY A 46 -15.23 -5.34 2.27
N VAL A 47 -14.91 -6.60 2.55
CA VAL A 47 -13.55 -7.13 2.40
C VAL A 47 -13.64 -8.31 1.46
N VAL A 48 -12.84 -8.28 0.40
CA VAL A 48 -12.71 -9.38 -0.56
C VAL A 48 -11.30 -9.94 -0.42
N ILE A 49 -11.19 -11.26 -0.32
CA ILE A 49 -9.90 -11.95 -0.31
C ILE A 49 -9.85 -12.78 -1.58
N GLU A 50 -8.80 -12.62 -2.37
CA GLU A 50 -8.57 -13.39 -3.58
C GLU A 50 -7.20 -14.07 -3.52
N GLN A 51 -7.14 -15.31 -4.02
CA GLN A 51 -5.88 -16.01 -4.21
C GLN A 51 -5.32 -15.60 -5.57
N PHE A 52 -4.12 -15.02 -5.59
CA PHE A 52 -3.47 -14.61 -6.84
C PHE A 52 -2.59 -15.73 -7.41
N SER A 53 -1.88 -16.44 -6.52
CA SER A 53 -1.08 -17.65 -6.79
C SER A 53 -0.99 -18.46 -5.48
N GLU A 54 -0.40 -19.65 -5.47
CA GLU A 54 -0.29 -20.48 -4.25
C GLU A 54 0.35 -19.76 -3.06
N ASN A 55 1.26 -18.83 -3.34
CA ASN A 55 2.03 -18.10 -2.34
C ASN A 55 1.60 -16.62 -2.16
N ILE A 56 0.64 -16.12 -2.95
CA ILE A 56 0.19 -14.71 -2.91
C ILE A 56 -1.31 -14.61 -2.65
N THR A 57 -1.68 -13.94 -1.56
CA THR A 57 -3.07 -13.62 -1.20
C THR A 57 -3.30 -12.11 -1.27
N ILE A 58 -4.40 -11.67 -1.88
CA ILE A 58 -4.75 -10.25 -1.98
C ILE A 58 -6.00 -9.97 -1.14
N HIS A 59 -5.85 -9.10 -0.15
CA HIS A 59 -6.89 -8.56 0.70
C HIS A 59 -7.33 -7.18 0.18
N LYS A 60 -8.53 -7.11 -0.39
CA LYS A 60 -9.11 -5.87 -0.89
C LYS A 60 -10.10 -5.28 0.12
N VAL A 61 -9.74 -4.14 0.68
CA VAL A 61 -10.61 -3.37 1.59
C VAL A 61 -11.47 -2.41 0.79
N GLY A 62 -12.77 -2.66 0.83
CA GLY A 62 -13.79 -1.90 0.11
C GLY A 62 -13.98 -0.49 0.63
N ILE A 63 -14.01 0.47 -0.30
CA ILE A 63 -14.35 1.88 -0.07
C ILE A 63 -15.50 2.31 -0.98
N HIS A 64 -15.99 3.55 -0.83
CA HIS A 64 -17.02 4.10 -1.71
C HIS A 64 -16.41 4.85 -2.90
N LYS A 65 -15.90 4.10 -3.89
CA LYS A 65 -15.39 4.72 -5.12
C LYS A 65 -16.51 5.15 -6.04
N LYS A 66 -16.47 6.42 -6.45
CA LYS A 66 -17.35 6.97 -7.51
C LYS A 66 -16.75 6.85 -8.91
N HIS A 67 -15.44 7.10 -9.01
CA HIS A 67 -14.70 7.00 -10.27
C HIS A 67 -13.53 6.05 -10.05
N LEU A 68 -13.41 5.02 -10.89
CA LEU A 68 -12.50 3.92 -10.64
C LEU A 68 -11.03 4.38 -10.55
N HIS A 69 -10.62 5.24 -11.48
CA HIS A 69 -9.24 5.69 -11.65
C HIS A 69 -8.91 7.05 -11.02
N PHE A 70 -9.89 7.68 -10.36
CA PHE A 70 -9.70 8.99 -9.75
C PHE A 70 -9.87 8.93 -8.24
N TRP A 71 -8.81 9.25 -7.51
CA TRP A 71 -8.84 9.34 -6.06
C TRP A 71 -9.30 10.72 -5.58
N ARG A 72 -10.30 10.71 -4.69
CA ARG A 72 -10.73 11.84 -3.88
C ARG A 72 -10.10 11.75 -2.49
N LYS A 73 -9.83 12.90 -1.86
CA LYS A 73 -9.25 12.96 -0.51
C LYS A 73 -10.04 12.15 0.53
N ILE A 74 -11.38 12.24 0.48
CA ILE A 74 -12.25 11.49 1.37
C ILE A 74 -12.14 9.97 1.17
N GLU A 75 -11.89 9.50 -0.06
CA GLU A 75 -11.67 8.08 -0.36
C GLU A 75 -10.34 7.60 0.21
N VAL A 76 -9.30 8.44 0.18
CA VAL A 76 -7.99 8.13 0.79
C VAL A 76 -8.11 8.03 2.31
N ILE A 77 -8.84 8.95 2.95
CA ILE A 77 -9.11 8.92 4.40
C ILE A 77 -9.95 7.69 4.76
N GLU A 78 -11.02 7.42 4.01
CA GLU A 78 -11.84 6.23 4.21
C GLU A 78 -11.00 4.96 4.12
N TRP A 79 -10.15 4.86 3.08
CA TRP A 79 -9.25 3.74 2.92
C TRP A 79 -8.30 3.60 4.12
N LEU A 80 -7.66 4.68 4.57
CA LEU A 80 -6.78 4.67 5.74
C LEU A 80 -7.47 4.12 6.99
N VAL A 81 -8.70 4.57 7.27
CA VAL A 81 -9.46 4.13 8.44
C VAL A 81 -9.80 2.64 8.34
N ARG A 82 -10.34 2.19 7.20
CA ARG A 82 -10.75 0.80 7.01
C ARG A 82 -9.54 -0.15 6.93
N ALA A 83 -8.52 0.23 6.17
CA ALA A 83 -7.31 -0.55 5.99
C ALA A 83 -6.49 -0.66 7.28
N LYS A 84 -6.48 0.35 8.16
CA LYS A 84 -5.78 0.27 9.45
C LYS A 84 -6.25 -0.90 10.32
N SER A 85 -7.56 -1.14 10.37
CA SER A 85 -8.12 -2.27 11.14
C SER A 85 -7.67 -3.61 10.55
N HIS A 86 -7.80 -3.76 9.23
CA HIS A 86 -7.42 -4.98 8.53
C HIS A 86 -5.90 -5.24 8.56
N TYR A 87 -5.11 -4.19 8.38
CA TYR A 87 -3.65 -4.21 8.52
C TYR A 87 -3.24 -4.70 9.91
N GLY A 88 -3.81 -4.11 10.96
CA GLY A 88 -3.55 -4.54 12.33
C GLY A 88 -3.97 -5.98 12.60
N ARG A 89 -5.05 -6.47 11.96
CA ARG A 89 -5.45 -7.87 12.03
C ARG A 89 -4.41 -8.79 11.38
N LEU A 90 -3.99 -8.47 10.15
CA LEU A 90 -2.95 -9.22 9.44
C LEU A 90 -1.67 -9.33 10.28
N LEU A 91 -1.20 -8.22 10.86
CA LEU A 91 -0.01 -8.19 11.71
C LEU A 91 -0.12 -9.05 12.98
N ARG A 92 -1.33 -9.29 13.50
CA ARG A 92 -1.54 -10.12 14.70
C ARG A 92 -1.64 -11.61 14.34
N GLU A 93 -2.29 -11.91 13.23
CA GLU A 93 -2.56 -13.28 12.78
C GLU A 93 -1.36 -13.92 12.08
N ASN A 94 -0.35 -13.13 11.71
CA ASN A 94 0.78 -13.58 10.90
C ASN A 94 2.09 -13.01 11.42
N GLN A 95 3.16 -13.79 11.27
CA GLN A 95 4.54 -13.33 11.48
C GLN A 95 5.10 -12.90 10.13
N TYR A 96 5.19 -11.59 9.90
CA TYR A 96 5.81 -11.03 8.71
C TYR A 96 7.26 -10.65 9.00
N ASP A 97 8.12 -10.86 8.01
CA ASP A 97 9.52 -10.46 8.07
C ASP A 97 9.70 -9.00 7.62
N LEU A 98 8.84 -8.54 6.69
CA LEU A 98 8.95 -7.23 6.06
C LEU A 98 7.58 -6.68 5.64
N ALA A 99 7.37 -5.37 5.81
CA ALA A 99 6.32 -4.64 5.09
C ALA A 99 6.88 -3.90 3.87
N HIS A 100 6.15 -3.89 2.76
CA HIS A 100 6.52 -3.13 1.57
C HIS A 100 5.40 -2.17 1.19
N ALA A 101 5.61 -0.88 1.45
CA ALA A 101 4.68 0.17 1.05
C ALA A 101 4.92 0.56 -0.41
N PHE A 102 3.93 0.36 -1.27
CA PHE A 102 4.03 0.69 -2.69
C PHE A 102 3.65 2.15 -3.03
N PHE A 103 3.59 3.00 -2.00
CA PHE A 103 3.52 4.46 -2.04
C PHE A 103 4.00 4.99 -0.67
N GLY A 104 4.58 6.18 -0.63
CA GLY A 104 4.93 6.91 0.59
C GLY A 104 3.70 7.27 1.42
N PHE A 105 2.65 7.81 0.79
CA PHE A 105 1.35 8.04 1.43
C PHE A 105 0.22 7.66 0.46
N PRO A 106 -0.88 7.03 0.92
CA PRO A 106 -1.25 6.68 2.29
C PRO A 106 -0.64 5.37 2.83
N THR A 107 -0.11 4.49 1.98
CA THR A 107 0.32 3.15 2.41
C THR A 107 1.52 3.15 3.35
N GLY A 108 2.52 4.01 3.08
CA GLY A 108 3.69 4.14 3.95
C GLY A 108 3.36 4.65 5.35
N TRP A 109 2.28 5.42 5.50
CA TRP A 109 1.80 5.85 6.82
C TRP A 109 1.40 4.67 7.73
N LEU A 110 0.73 3.65 7.18
CA LEU A 110 0.37 2.47 7.97
C LEU A 110 1.61 1.70 8.43
N CYS A 111 2.60 1.55 7.55
CA CYS A 111 3.85 0.87 7.86
C CYS A 111 4.68 1.64 8.88
N TYR A 112 4.79 2.97 8.71
CA TYR A 112 5.48 3.85 9.66
C TYR A 112 4.93 3.73 11.08
N ARG A 113 3.61 3.64 11.23
CA ARG A 113 2.94 3.50 12.54
C ARG A 113 3.26 2.20 13.28
N THR A 114 3.82 1.21 12.60
CA THR A 114 4.22 -0.09 13.16
C THR A 114 5.69 -0.42 12.91
N ALA A 115 6.51 0.59 12.54
CA ALA A 115 7.92 0.41 12.21
C ALA A 115 8.76 -0.15 13.37
N ASN A 116 8.31 0.02 14.61
CA ASN A 116 8.94 -0.58 15.79
C ASN A 116 8.68 -2.08 15.94
N LYS A 117 7.75 -2.65 15.17
CA LYS A 117 7.37 -4.07 15.21
C LYS A 117 7.74 -4.81 13.93
N LEU A 118 7.64 -4.14 12.79
CA LEU A 118 7.89 -4.70 11.48
C LEU A 118 8.69 -3.69 10.66
N PRO A 119 9.94 -3.99 10.28
CA PRO A 119 10.68 -3.13 9.37
C PRO A 119 9.93 -3.01 8.04
N TYR A 120 10.10 -1.88 7.37
CA TYR A 120 9.43 -1.64 6.11
C TYR A 120 10.32 -0.93 5.10
N ILE A 121 10.06 -1.23 3.83
CA ILE A 121 10.63 -0.52 2.68
C ILE A 121 9.52 0.21 1.94
N ILE A 122 9.91 1.22 1.16
CA ILE A 122 8.98 2.00 0.35
C ILE A 122 9.42 1.90 -1.10
N SER A 123 8.49 1.58 -1.99
CA SER A 123 8.65 1.91 -3.40
C SER A 123 8.01 3.26 -3.67
N LEU A 124 8.81 4.27 -4.01
CA LEU A 124 8.29 5.58 -4.37
C LEU A 124 7.63 5.51 -5.74
N ARG A 125 6.40 6.01 -5.84
CA ARG A 125 5.63 5.99 -7.09
C ARG A 125 5.09 7.37 -7.39
N GLY A 126 5.05 7.72 -8.67
CA GLY A 126 4.37 8.88 -9.24
C GLY A 126 4.21 10.06 -8.28
N SER A 127 3.02 10.19 -7.70
CA SER A 127 2.65 11.30 -6.83
C SER A 127 3.60 11.53 -5.65
N ASP A 128 4.20 10.48 -5.06
CA ASP A 128 5.09 10.56 -3.89
C ASP A 128 6.38 11.33 -4.11
N VAL A 129 6.79 11.53 -5.37
CA VAL A 129 8.04 12.22 -5.71
C VAL A 129 7.71 13.70 -5.97
N PRO A 130 8.30 14.64 -5.18
CA PRO A 130 8.13 16.07 -5.43
C PRO A 130 8.62 16.45 -6.85
N GLY A 131 7.79 17.14 -7.63
CA GLY A 131 8.10 17.58 -8.99
C GLY A 131 7.08 18.59 -9.53
N GLU A 132 7.35 19.19 -10.70
CA GLU A 132 6.53 20.29 -11.26
C GLU A 132 5.06 19.90 -11.51
N HIS A 133 4.78 18.64 -11.85
CA HIS A 133 3.44 18.10 -12.03
C HIS A 133 2.86 17.41 -10.79
N ALA A 134 3.45 17.60 -9.60
CA ALA A 134 2.92 17.01 -8.39
C ALA A 134 1.53 17.59 -8.12
N ARG A 135 0.49 16.78 -8.37
CA ARG A 135 -0.92 17.10 -8.10
C ARG A 135 -1.19 17.58 -6.65
N LEU A 136 -0.21 17.43 -5.77
CA LEU A 136 -0.26 17.64 -4.33
C LEU A 136 0.71 18.75 -3.85
N GLN A 137 1.19 19.70 -4.67
CA GLN A 137 2.25 20.66 -4.26
C GLN A 137 2.01 21.35 -2.89
N LEU A 138 0.79 21.82 -2.62
CA LEU A 138 0.45 22.47 -1.35
C LEU A 138 0.30 21.44 -0.20
N GLU A 139 -0.24 20.27 -0.53
CA GLU A 139 -0.46 19.16 0.40
C GLU A 139 0.87 18.54 0.84
N TYR A 140 1.87 18.53 -0.05
CA TYR A 140 3.24 18.16 0.26
C TYR A 140 3.87 19.07 1.31
N LYS A 141 3.61 20.39 1.29
CA LYS A 141 4.15 21.31 2.30
C LYS A 141 3.55 21.04 3.68
N ILE A 142 2.24 20.81 3.76
CA ILE A 142 1.53 20.52 5.02
C ILE A 142 1.91 19.12 5.54
N LEU A 143 1.95 18.13 4.65
CA LEU A 143 2.29 16.74 4.99
C LEU A 143 3.80 16.48 5.00
N ALA A 144 4.64 17.48 4.71
CA ALA A 144 6.10 17.32 4.67
C ALA A 144 6.69 16.68 5.93
N PRO A 145 6.24 17.01 7.16
CA PRO A 145 6.72 16.31 8.35
C PRO A 145 6.34 14.83 8.36
N VAL A 146 5.14 14.49 7.88
CA VAL A 146 4.65 13.11 7.79
C VAL A 146 5.46 12.32 6.77
N PHE A 147 5.63 12.84 5.55
CA PHE A 147 6.46 12.22 4.53
C PHE A 147 7.90 12.04 5.00
N ARG A 148 8.51 13.06 5.63
CA ARG A 148 9.86 12.94 6.20
C ARG A 148 9.95 11.87 7.28
N GLY A 149 8.96 11.78 8.16
CA GLY A 149 8.92 10.74 9.20
C GLY A 149 8.84 9.33 8.59
N ILE A 150 7.97 9.16 7.60
CA ILE A 150 7.84 7.91 6.85
C ILE A 150 9.19 7.57 6.17
N TRP A 151 9.73 8.44 5.35
CA TRP A 151 10.96 8.14 4.60
C TRP A 151 12.18 7.88 5.48
N ARG A 152 12.37 8.65 6.57
CA ARG A 152 13.52 8.49 7.47
C ARG A 152 13.51 7.19 8.27
N ASN A 153 12.34 6.60 8.48
CA ASN A 153 12.19 5.36 9.26
C ASN A 153 12.05 4.12 8.38
N ALA A 154 11.99 4.28 7.06
CA ALA A 154 12.04 3.16 6.14
C ALA A 154 13.45 2.57 6.11
N ALA A 155 13.55 1.25 6.09
CA ALA A 155 14.83 0.55 5.95
C ALA A 155 15.47 0.80 4.58
N ALA A 156 14.64 1.01 3.55
CA ALA A 156 15.07 1.40 2.22
C ALA A 156 13.96 2.18 1.48
N LEU A 157 14.41 3.06 0.58
CA LEU A 157 13.59 3.73 -0.43
C LEU A 157 14.02 3.16 -1.80
N VAL A 158 13.05 2.66 -2.57
CA VAL A 158 13.26 1.95 -3.85
C VAL A 158 12.47 2.62 -4.97
#